data_AF-A0A7J9R2R1-F1
#
_entry.id   AF-A0A7J9R2R1-F1
#
_cell.length_a   1.000
_cell.length_b   1.000
_cell.length_c   1.000
_cell.angle_alpha   90.00
_cell.angle_beta   90.00
_cell.angle_gamma   90.00
#
_symmetry.space_group_name_H-M   'P 1'
#
loop_
_entity.id
_entity.type
_entity.pdbx_description
1 polymer ?
#
loop_
_entity_poly.entity_id
_entity_poly.type
_entity_poly.pdbx_seq_one_letter_code
_entity_poly.pdbx_strand_id
1 'polypeptide(L)' 'MSEDDKGKRFLELIDNQNNLQWSIIEKLTFLIKDEWNSSEKQKELESLVEKHSEITKELNSLDVDNSIL' A
#
# COMPACT_ATOMS: atom_id res chain seq x y z
N MET A 1 -17.29 4.55 14.95
CA MET A 1 -16.22 3.63 15.37
C MET A 1 -15.69 4.13 16.70
N SER A 2 -15.46 3.25 17.69
CA SER A 2 -14.82 3.67 18.94
C SER A 2 -13.34 4.01 18.70
N GLU A 3 -12.69 4.73 19.62
CA GLU A 3 -11.25 5.01 19.51
C GLU A 3 -10.41 3.73 19.51
N ASP A 4 -10.81 2.72 20.30
CA ASP A 4 -10.14 1.41 20.30
C ASP A 4 -10.27 0.70 18.94
N ASP A 5 -11.44 0.77 18.31
CA ASP A 5 -11.66 0.19 16.98
C ASP A 5 -10.88 0.96 15.90
N LYS A 6 -10.77 2.29 16.02
CA LYS A 6 -9.91 3.11 15.15
C LYS A 6 -8.44 2.72 15.28
N GLY A 7 -7.94 2.58 16.51
CA GLY A 7 -6.56 2.18 16.77
C GLY A 7 -6.23 0.80 16.20
N LYS A 8 -7.13 -0.19 16.36
CA LYS A 8 -6.96 -1.52 15.75
C LYS A 8 -6.94 -1.44 14.22
N ARG A 9 -7.89 -0.71 13.62
CA ARG A 9 -7.96 -0.55 12.17
C ARG A 9 -6.72 0.14 11.62
N PHE A 10 -6.20 1.16 12.30
CA PHE A 10 -4.97 1.84 11.93
C PHE A 10 -3.77 0.87 11.88
N LEU A 11 -3.57 0.07 12.94
CA LEU A 11 -2.49 -0.91 12.99
C LEU A 11 -2.60 -1.98 11.89
N GLU A 12 -3.81 -2.48 11.62
CA GLU A 12 -4.06 -3.42 10.52
C GLU A 12 -3.71 -2.81 9.16
N LEU A 13 -4.09 -1.55 8.92
CA LEU A 13 -3.80 -0.86 7.67
C LEU A 13 -2.30 -0.61 7.49
N ILE A 14 -1.58 -0.25 8.55
CA ILE A 14 -0.10 -0.11 8.51
C ILE A 14 0.56 -1.45 8.17
N ASP A 15 0.15 -2.54 8.81
CA ASP A 15 0.71 -3.87 8.53
C ASP A 15 0.45 -4.29 7.07
N ASN A 16 -0.78 -4.11 6.59
CA ASN A 16 -1.15 -4.39 5.21
C ASN A 16 -0.38 -3.51 4.21
N GLN A 17 -0.20 -2.23 4.51
CA GLN A 17 0.55 -1.30 3.68
C GLN A 17 2.03 -1.71 3.57
N ASN A 18 2.64 -2.12 4.69
CA ASN A 18 4.04 -2.59 4.72
C ASN A 18 4.22 -3.86 3.87
N ASN A 19 3.28 -4.82 3.98
CA ASN A 19 3.31 -6.04 3.18
C ASN A 19 3.18 -5.75 1.67
N LEU A 20 2.32 -4.79 1.30
CA LEU A 20 2.21 -4.32 -0.09
C LEU A 20 3.49 -3.64 -0.57
N GLN A 21 4.15 -2.82 0.25
CA GLN A 21 5.42 -2.19 -0.12
C GLN A 21 6.49 -3.24 -0.46
N TRP A 22 6.63 -4.29 0.36
CA TRP A 22 7.55 -5.38 0.04
C TRP A 22 7.21 -6.09 -1.28
N SER A 23 5.92 -6.32 -1.53
CA SER A 23 5.43 -6.92 -2.77
C SER A 23 5.73 -6.05 -3.99
N ILE A 24 5.58 -4.72 -3.85
CA ILE A 24 5.93 -3.73 -4.87
C ILE A 24 7.43 -3.77 -5.17
N ILE A 25 8.28 -3.76 -4.13
CA ILE A 25 9.74 -3.82 -4.29
C ILE A 25 10.19 -5.12 -4.96
N GLU A 26 9.60 -6.26 -4.60
CA GLU A 26 9.87 -7.54 -5.25
C GLU A 26 9.50 -7.49 -6.74
N LYS A 27 8.30 -6.97 -7.07
CA LYS A 27 7.83 -6.87 -8.45
C LYS A 27 8.69 -5.94 -9.29
N LEU A 28 9.07 -4.78 -8.74
CA LEU A 28 10.00 -3.85 -9.39
C LEU A 28 11.36 -4.50 -9.63
N THR A 29 11.88 -5.25 -8.65
CA THR A 29 13.14 -6.00 -8.80
C THR A 29 13.06 -7.00 -9.94
N PHE A 30 11.93 -7.71 -10.06
CA PHE A 30 11.70 -8.61 -11.19
C PHE A 30 11.66 -7.84 -12.51
N LEU A 31 10.87 -6.77 -12.60
CA LEU A 31 10.71 -5.99 -13.83
C LEU A 31 12.05 -5.39 -14.31
N ILE A 32 12.87 -4.89 -13.39
CA ILE A 32 14.22 -4.40 -13.72
C ILE A 32 15.09 -5.52 -14.30
N LYS A 33 15.07 -6.72 -13.71
CA LYS A 33 15.83 -7.88 -14.20
C LYS A 33 15.34 -8.37 -15.57
N ASP A 34 14.05 -8.24 -15.82
CA ASP A 34 13.40 -8.59 -17.09
C ASP A 34 13.46 -7.44 -18.12
N GLU A 35 14.20 -6.37 -17.83
CA GLU A 35 14.30 -5.16 -18.67
C GLU A 35 12.94 -4.59 -19.06
N TRP A 36 11.97 -4.67 -18.14
CA TRP A 36 10.59 -4.21 -18.32
C TRP A 36 9.82 -4.89 -19.45
N ASN A 37 10.21 -6.09 -19.90
CA ASN A 37 9.59 -6.73 -21.06
C ASN A 37 8.22 -7.39 -20.76
N SER A 38 7.87 -7.63 -19.50
CA SER A 38 6.60 -8.27 -19.13
C SER A 38 5.48 -7.27 -18.80
N SER A 39 4.57 -7.04 -19.76
CA SER A 39 3.37 -6.22 -19.56
C SER A 39 2.40 -6.77 -18.52
N GLU A 40 2.36 -8.09 -18.32
CA GLU A 40 1.56 -8.72 -17.26
C GLU A 40 2.04 -8.26 -15.88
N LYS A 41 3.35 -8.31 -15.64
CA LYS A 41 3.93 -7.90 -14.36
C LYS A 41 3.88 -6.39 -14.13
N GLN A 42 3.88 -5.59 -15.20
CA GLN A 42 3.59 -4.16 -15.10
C GLN A 42 2.17 -3.91 -14.60
N LYS A 43 1.16 -4.61 -15.14
CA LYS A 43 -0.23 -4.51 -14.65
C LYS A 43 -0.40 -4.99 -13.20
N GLU A 44 0.31 -6.05 -12.82
CA GLU A 44 0.34 -6.49 -11.43
C GLU A 44 0.93 -5.41 -10.51
N LEU A 45 2.03 -4.77 -10.93
CA LEU A 45 2.63 -3.65 -10.20
C LEU A 45 1.66 -2.47 -10.08
N GLU A 46 0.96 -2.09 -11.16
CA GLU A 46 -0.06 -1.03 -11.14
C GLU A 46 -1.15 -1.34 -10.09
N SER A 47 -1.67 -2.57 -10.07
CA SER A 47 -2.68 -2.97 -9.08
C SER A 47 -2.15 -2.94 -7.64
N LEU A 48 -0.89 -3.32 -7.41
CA LEU A 48 -0.27 -3.24 -6.08
C LEU A 48 -0.14 -1.79 -5.61
N VAL A 49 0.29 -0.89 -6.50
CA VAL A 49 0.42 0.54 -6.21
C VAL A 49 -0.95 1.18 -5.96
N GLU A 50 -1.97 0.81 -6.72
CA GLU A 50 -3.34 1.29 -6.52
C GLU A 50 -3.87 0.90 -5.13
N LYS A 51 -3.73 -0.37 -4.73
CA LYS A 51 -4.11 -0.85 -3.40
C LYS A 51 -3.35 -0.14 -2.28
N HIS A 52 -2.05 0.09 -2.47
CA HIS A 52 -1.23 0.85 -1.52
C HIS A 52 -1.75 2.29 -1.35
N SER A 53 -2.13 2.94 -2.46
CA SER A 53 -2.72 4.28 -2.47
C SER A 53 -4.08 4.33 -1.75
N GLU A 54 -4.94 3.33 -1.96
CA GLU A 54 -6.22 3.22 -1.26
C GLU A 54 -6.05 3.10 0.26
N ILE A 55 -5.15 2.24 0.72
CA ILE A 55 -4.85 2.10 2.16
C ILE A 55 -4.28 3.40 2.72
N THR A 56 -3.41 4.10 1.97
CA THR A 56 -2.87 5.39 2.39
C THR A 56 -3.98 6.43 2.58
N LYS A 57 -4.96 6.49 1.67
CA LYS A 57 -6.12 7.38 1.80
C LYS A 57 -6.97 7.02 3.01
N GLU A 58 -7.14 5.74 3.32
CA GLU A 58 -7.87 5.29 4.51
C GLU A 58 -7.12 5.65 5.80
N LEU A 59 -5.80 5.43 5.86
CA LEU A 59 -4.99 5.84 7.01
C LEU A 59 -5.11 7.35 7.26
N ASN A 60 -5.00 8.18 6.22
CA ASN A 60 -5.14 9.62 6.34
C ASN A 60 -6.55 10.05 6.79
N SER A 61 -7.59 9.28 6.44
CA SER A 61 -8.97 9.57 6.87
C SER A 61 -9.28 9.07 8.29
N LEU A 62 -8.41 8.23 8.87
CA LEU A 62 -8.47 7.86 10.28
C LEU A 62 -7.74 8.88 11.18
N ASP A 63 -6.82 9.66 10.61
CA ASP A 63 -5.94 10.61 11.31
C ASP A 63 -6.40 12.09 11.18
N VAL A 64 -7.72 12.33 11.15
CA VAL A 64 -8.33 13.65 10.86
C VAL A 64 -7.94 14.75 11.88
N ASP A 65 -7.42 14.39 13.06
CA ASP A 65 -6.96 15.37 14.06
C ASP A 65 -5.45 15.68 13.98
N ASN A 66 -4.66 14.98 13.16
CA ASN A 66 -3.21 15.17 13.05
C ASN A 66 -2.70 14.97 11.63
N SER A 67 -3.34 15.60 10.63
CA SER A 67 -2.87 15.61 9.23
C SER A 67 -1.36 15.85 9.16
N ILE A 68 -0.59 14.79 8.86
CA ILE A 68 0.86 14.86 8.62
C ILE A 68 1.13 15.37 7.18
N LEU A 69 0.07 15.61 6.39
CA LEU A 69 0.13 16.23 5.05
C LEU A 69 -0.59 17.58 5.03
#